data_AF-A0A7Z9WS85-F1
#
_entry.id   AF-A0A7Z9WS85-F1
#
_cell.length_a   1.000
_cell.length_b   1.000
_cell.length_c   1.000
_cell.angle_alpha   90.00
_cell.angle_beta   90.00
_cell.angle_gamma   90.00
#
_symmetry.space_group_name_H-M   'P 1'
#
loop_
_entity.id
_entity.type
_entity.pdbx_description
1 polymer ?
#
loop_
_entity_poly.entity_id
_entity_poly.type
_entity_poly.pdbx_seq_one_letter_code
_entity_poly.pdbx_strand_id
1 'polypeptide(L)'
;MLLTHVSQAQTYNPQDTFYKVRTLAGLVLMLQQKHQKPLQLPPVQVEGDKHPRHEYQKALEVLSKINRYRQINQLGPVAVPPYPSRQVTANEVYEMIQRLITELRVLMDEDAFKQAQKMAEKYVPIPAYFSRTHNYELLWRISKAFDPLLGVRGFTPSDVYGQTLIVLDAIRFLRTTQNITDMPPKPPRPDNKHPNHALQEAARLLQKIHQAERNLWMDAVEVPRIPKRVITPTEVYDQMQTIIAELQRIKYRLGVERDLIEPPTHTHKTPSDVVQNLRWAQAAMPLFPLDKPLIQYDPQSLLKTPSDVYAIAENILHKLHAYKRFRGIRLRAQKAPYIGGLQPRHVYQKTTEVLSKVVSLRQQVGLGASALPLYPMRPVTPSDVYQTMARLERELDLIYKRSGMDIKDFTPKTYSDKVPSDVFHVVWTISYEMDTILGTQGQTPSDVYRMAVYLEHHAQQLAHKLGYDIEVTPPPFKPGLRPADVIVKATELFYLIGDMKKRAGIFTAPPPIPPANDPVTPTDVYNLVVVIAPELIELEVHHGIREQVLYPAPFKDKTPSHVYQKLETVRRLLHQVRYGGKDD
;
A
#
# COMPACT_ATOMS: atom_id res chain seq x y z
N MET A 1 -35.71 -15.51 11.61
CA MET A 1 -34.65 -14.48 11.56
C MET A 1 -33.32 -15.16 11.80
N LEU A 2 -32.56 -15.48 10.75
CA LEU A 2 -31.17 -15.91 10.91
C LEU A 2 -30.34 -14.64 11.12
N LEU A 3 -29.83 -14.43 12.33
CA LEU A 3 -28.87 -13.37 12.61
C LEU A 3 -27.61 -13.69 11.80
N THR A 4 -27.41 -12.99 10.69
CA THR A 4 -26.14 -13.00 9.97
C THR A 4 -25.10 -12.44 10.92
N HIS A 5 -24.31 -13.31 11.53
CA HIS A 5 -23.11 -12.91 12.27
C HIS A 5 -22.17 -12.23 11.27
N VAL A 6 -22.23 -10.91 11.21
CA VAL A 6 -21.20 -10.11 10.55
C VAL A 6 -19.95 -10.32 11.38
N SER A 7 -19.05 -11.17 10.88
CA SER A 7 -17.75 -11.40 11.49
C SER A 7 -17.07 -10.04 11.63
N GLN A 8 -16.91 -9.57 12.88
CA GLN A 8 -16.21 -8.32 13.14
C GLN A 8 -14.80 -8.48 12.59
N ALA A 9 -14.40 -7.58 11.69
CA ALA A 9 -13.07 -7.61 11.09
C ALA A 9 -12.03 -7.64 12.22
N GLN A 10 -11.28 -8.74 12.29
CA GLN A 10 -10.32 -8.94 13.36
C GLN A 10 -9.19 -7.91 13.21
N THR A 11 -8.91 -7.16 14.27
CA THR A 11 -7.91 -6.08 14.25
C THR A 11 -6.53 -6.60 14.69
N TYR A 12 -5.48 -6.28 13.94
CA TYR A 12 -4.11 -6.54 14.37
C TYR A 12 -3.79 -5.75 15.64
N ASN A 13 -3.15 -6.44 16.60
CA ASN A 13 -2.75 -5.82 17.86
C ASN A 13 -1.33 -5.23 17.76
N PRO A 14 -0.86 -4.48 18.78
CA PRO A 14 0.49 -3.92 18.77
C PRO A 14 1.60 -4.99 18.67
N GLN A 15 1.41 -6.19 19.21
CA GLN A 15 2.37 -7.29 19.15
C GLN A 15 2.54 -7.82 17.72
N ASP A 16 1.44 -8.04 17.00
CA ASP A 16 1.44 -8.45 15.59
C ASP A 16 2.27 -7.48 14.73
N THR A 17 2.04 -6.18 14.96
CA THR A 17 2.76 -5.10 14.27
C THR A 17 4.24 -5.09 14.67
N PHE A 18 4.56 -5.24 15.96
CA PHE A 18 5.93 -5.22 16.46
C PHE A 18 6.80 -6.28 15.78
N TYR A 19 6.31 -7.51 15.64
CA TYR A 19 7.07 -8.58 14.98
C TYR A 19 7.39 -8.25 13.52
N LYS A 20 6.47 -7.60 12.79
CA LYS A 20 6.74 -7.12 11.43
C LYS A 20 7.76 -5.98 11.41
N VAL A 21 7.64 -5.01 12.32
CA VAL A 21 8.64 -3.94 12.45
C VAL A 21 10.03 -4.53 12.78
N ARG A 22 10.09 -5.59 13.58
CA ARG A 22 11.34 -6.32 13.87
C ARG A 22 11.92 -7.02 12.63
N THR A 23 11.10 -7.67 11.81
CA THR A 23 11.53 -8.19 10.50
C THR A 23 12.10 -7.07 9.61
N LEU A 24 11.42 -5.93 9.57
CA LEU A 24 11.88 -4.76 8.82
C LEU A 24 13.25 -4.26 9.31
N ALA A 25 13.48 -4.21 10.62
CA ALA A 25 14.78 -3.84 11.20
C ALA A 25 15.90 -4.79 10.77
N GLY A 26 15.63 -6.10 10.77
CA GLY A 26 16.57 -7.11 10.25
C GLY A 26 16.98 -6.86 8.80
N LEU A 27 16.03 -6.47 7.94
CA LEU A 27 16.30 -6.18 6.52
C LEU A 27 17.20 -4.95 6.36
N VAL A 28 16.98 -3.90 7.16
CA VAL A 28 17.83 -2.70 7.13
C VAL A 28 19.24 -2.99 7.62
N LEU A 29 19.38 -3.82 8.67
CA LEU A 29 20.70 -4.27 9.14
C LEU A 29 21.43 -5.10 8.07
N MET A 30 20.72 -5.96 7.34
CA MET A 30 21.32 -6.69 6.22
C MET A 30 21.78 -5.75 5.09
N LEU A 31 21.00 -4.69 4.80
CA LEU A 31 21.44 -3.67 3.84
C LEU A 31 22.68 -2.92 4.33
N GLN A 32 22.77 -2.58 5.63
CA GLN A 32 23.99 -2.02 6.22
C GLN A 32 25.18 -2.97 6.04
N GLN A 33 25.01 -4.27 6.30
CA GLN A 33 26.05 -5.26 6.12
C GLN A 33 26.53 -5.32 4.67
N LYS A 34 25.59 -5.39 3.72
CA LYS A 34 25.88 -5.43 2.27
C LYS A 34 26.70 -4.21 1.82
N HIS A 35 26.48 -3.05 2.44
CA HIS A 35 27.18 -1.79 2.13
C HIS A 35 28.34 -1.49 3.08
N GLN A 36 28.79 -2.48 3.88
CA GLN A 36 29.89 -2.34 4.84
C GLN A 36 29.70 -1.14 5.79
N LYS A 37 28.45 -0.87 6.17
CA LYS A 37 28.09 0.15 7.16
C LYS A 37 28.01 -0.46 8.56
N PRO A 38 28.18 0.35 9.63
CA PRO A 38 28.02 -0.14 10.99
C PRO A 38 26.64 -0.77 11.20
N LEU A 39 26.61 -2.02 11.71
CA LEU A 39 25.39 -2.76 12.02
C LEU A 39 24.78 -2.25 13.31
N GLN A 40 23.97 -1.19 13.22
CA GLN A 40 23.40 -0.55 14.38
C GLN A 40 21.98 -0.03 14.15
N LEU A 41 21.18 -0.13 15.19
CA LEU A 41 19.89 0.54 15.33
C LEU A 41 20.06 1.68 16.36
N PRO A 42 20.39 2.90 15.92
CA PRO A 42 20.71 4.01 16.82
C PRO A 42 19.59 4.23 17.84
N PRO A 43 19.90 4.50 19.11
CA PRO A 43 18.87 4.77 20.10
C PRO A 43 18.08 6.05 19.75
N VAL A 44 16.82 6.06 20.15
CA VAL A 44 15.90 7.20 19.98
C VAL A 44 15.23 7.47 21.32
N GLN A 45 14.87 8.73 21.55
CA GLN A 45 14.09 9.12 22.72
C GLN A 45 12.65 9.28 22.24
N VAL A 46 11.77 8.40 22.68
CA VAL A 46 10.37 8.42 22.27
C VAL A 46 9.52 8.92 23.42
N GLU A 47 8.61 9.82 23.07
CA GLU A 47 7.59 10.30 23.99
C GLU A 47 6.44 9.31 24.10
N GLY A 48 5.67 9.41 25.17
CA GLY A 48 4.52 8.55 25.41
C GLY A 48 3.42 8.67 24.34
N ASP A 49 2.37 7.89 24.55
CA ASP A 49 1.07 8.02 23.88
C ASP A 49 1.08 8.07 22.33
N LYS A 50 1.76 7.10 21.70
CA LYS A 50 1.69 6.96 20.24
C LYS A 50 0.41 6.25 19.79
N HIS A 51 -0.21 6.76 18.74
CA HIS A 51 -1.39 6.18 18.11
C HIS A 51 -1.05 5.65 16.70
N PRO A 52 -1.93 4.85 16.06
CA PRO A 52 -1.66 4.24 14.75
C PRO A 52 -1.32 5.28 13.67
N ARG A 53 -1.92 6.46 13.75
CA ARG A 53 -1.65 7.59 12.85
C ARG A 53 -0.18 8.04 12.87
N HIS A 54 0.49 7.97 14.03
CA HIS A 54 1.91 8.29 14.19
C HIS A 54 2.80 7.16 13.66
N GLU A 55 2.45 5.90 13.93
CA GLU A 55 3.16 4.73 13.41
C GLU A 55 3.11 4.70 11.87
N TYR A 56 1.94 4.95 11.28
CA TYR A 56 1.75 5.00 9.83
C TYR A 56 2.57 6.13 9.20
N GLN A 57 2.55 7.33 9.79
CA GLN A 57 3.37 8.44 9.31
C GLN A 57 4.86 8.09 9.36
N LYS A 58 5.33 7.46 10.45
CA LYS A 58 6.72 7.00 10.56
C LYS A 58 7.05 5.95 9.50
N ALA A 59 6.11 5.07 9.16
CA ALA A 59 6.26 4.11 8.08
C ALA A 59 6.40 4.80 6.71
N LEU A 60 5.66 5.89 6.44
CA LEU A 60 5.82 6.70 5.22
C LEU A 60 7.21 7.36 5.14
N GLU A 61 7.75 7.82 6.27
CA GLU A 61 9.13 8.33 6.33
C GLU A 61 10.14 7.23 5.95
N VAL A 62 9.97 6.02 6.49
CA VAL A 62 10.82 4.87 6.12
C VAL A 62 10.68 4.56 4.63
N LEU A 63 9.47 4.58 4.06
CA LEU A 63 9.29 4.41 2.60
C LEU A 63 10.02 5.49 1.80
N SER A 64 9.98 6.74 2.26
CA SER A 64 10.69 7.86 1.62
C SER A 64 12.21 7.64 1.64
N LYS A 65 12.75 7.07 2.72
CA LYS A 65 14.17 6.66 2.80
C LYS A 65 14.49 5.48 1.89
N ILE A 66 13.61 4.49 1.77
CA ILE A 66 13.73 3.41 0.78
C ILE A 66 13.79 4.01 -0.63
N ASN A 67 12.91 4.96 -0.96
CA ASN A 67 12.91 5.64 -2.26
C ASN A 67 14.22 6.38 -2.54
N ARG A 68 14.76 7.10 -1.56
CA ARG A 68 16.05 7.78 -1.71
C ARG A 68 17.19 6.78 -1.90
N TYR A 69 17.19 5.69 -1.14
CA TYR A 69 18.15 4.60 -1.34
C TYR A 69 18.06 4.03 -2.76
N ARG A 70 16.84 3.78 -3.27
CA ARG A 70 16.62 3.32 -4.64
C ARG A 70 17.12 4.31 -5.68
N GLN A 71 16.91 5.61 -5.49
CA GLN A 71 17.44 6.65 -6.37
C GLN A 71 18.97 6.67 -6.41
N ILE A 72 19.63 6.60 -5.24
CA ILE A 72 21.09 6.54 -5.13
C ILE A 72 21.65 5.32 -5.89
N ASN A 73 20.93 4.19 -5.82
CA ASN A 73 21.32 2.94 -6.49
C ASN A 73 20.71 2.79 -7.90
N GLN A 74 20.15 3.86 -8.49
CA GLN A 74 19.57 3.87 -9.85
C GLN A 74 18.46 2.82 -10.08
N LEU A 75 17.75 2.42 -9.03
CA LEU A 75 16.67 1.43 -9.08
C LEU A 75 15.29 2.05 -9.32
N GLY A 76 15.20 3.36 -9.58
CA GLY A 76 13.94 4.11 -9.75
C GLY A 76 13.10 4.22 -8.45
N PRO A 77 12.38 5.33 -8.23
CA PRO A 77 11.46 5.45 -7.09
C PRO A 77 10.25 4.52 -7.24
N VAL A 78 9.58 4.21 -6.12
CA VAL A 78 8.24 3.60 -6.06
C VAL A 78 7.23 4.63 -5.58
N ALA A 79 5.94 4.42 -5.86
CA ALA A 79 4.89 5.35 -5.48
C ALA A 79 4.81 5.50 -3.96
N VAL A 80 4.71 6.73 -3.44
CA VAL A 80 4.42 6.95 -2.01
C VAL A 80 2.91 7.16 -1.88
N PRO A 81 2.21 6.41 -1.02
CA PRO A 81 0.78 6.63 -0.82
C PRO A 81 0.59 7.97 -0.09
N PRO A 82 -0.51 8.69 -0.35
CA PRO A 82 -0.83 9.89 0.39
C PRO A 82 -1.19 9.47 1.81
N TYR A 83 -1.06 10.40 2.76
CA TYR A 83 -1.58 10.16 4.08
C TYR A 83 -3.12 10.03 4.02
N PRO A 84 -3.73 8.97 4.61
CA PRO A 84 -5.18 8.81 4.59
C PRO A 84 -5.88 10.02 5.20
N SER A 85 -6.90 10.52 4.51
CA SER A 85 -7.81 11.59 4.96
C SER A 85 -8.80 11.13 6.05
N ARG A 86 -8.57 9.95 6.63
CA ARG A 86 -9.45 9.30 7.61
C ARG A 86 -8.67 8.79 8.82
N GLN A 87 -9.39 8.29 9.81
CA GLN A 87 -8.75 7.65 10.95
C GLN A 87 -7.91 6.44 10.48
N VAL A 88 -6.61 6.50 10.76
CA VAL A 88 -5.67 5.41 10.53
C VAL A 88 -5.90 4.31 11.57
N THR A 89 -6.08 3.10 11.09
CA THR A 89 -6.29 1.89 11.91
C THR A 89 -4.99 1.12 12.13
N ALA A 90 -4.97 0.22 13.12
CA ALA A 90 -3.84 -0.69 13.33
C ALA A 90 -3.60 -1.62 12.13
N ASN A 91 -4.66 -1.98 11.40
CA ASN A 91 -4.55 -2.80 10.19
C ASN A 91 -3.79 -2.07 9.08
N GLU A 92 -4.06 -0.77 8.89
CA GLU A 92 -3.34 0.02 7.89
C GLU A 92 -1.87 0.23 8.25
N VAL A 93 -1.55 0.36 9.55
CA VAL A 93 -0.16 0.36 10.01
C VAL A 93 0.50 -0.96 9.64
N TYR A 94 -0.11 -2.09 10.00
CA TYR A 94 0.42 -3.42 9.69
C TYR A 94 0.65 -3.61 8.18
N GLU A 95 -0.35 -3.29 7.35
CA GLU A 95 -0.28 -3.36 5.88
C GLU A 95 0.83 -2.46 5.32
N MET A 96 1.02 -1.26 5.88
CA MET A 96 2.11 -0.37 5.49
C MET A 96 3.49 -0.93 5.88
N ILE A 97 3.65 -1.55 7.05
CA ILE A 97 4.91 -2.21 7.43
C ILE A 97 5.21 -3.39 6.52
N GLN A 98 4.19 -4.18 6.18
CA GLN A 98 4.33 -5.28 5.22
C GLN A 98 4.76 -4.77 3.84
N ARG A 99 4.21 -3.64 3.40
CA ARG A 99 4.69 -2.97 2.20
C ARG A 99 6.17 -2.63 2.31
N LEU A 100 6.64 -2.02 3.40
CA LEU A 100 8.07 -1.71 3.57
C LEU A 100 8.95 -2.96 3.48
N ILE A 101 8.54 -4.06 4.12
CA ILE A 101 9.24 -5.35 4.10
C ILE A 101 9.35 -5.86 2.65
N THR A 102 8.24 -5.87 1.92
CA THR A 102 8.21 -6.37 0.54
C THR A 102 9.02 -5.48 -0.42
N GLU A 103 9.00 -4.16 -0.25
CA GLU A 103 9.83 -3.24 -1.03
C GLU A 103 11.32 -3.46 -0.78
N LEU A 104 11.72 -3.74 0.48
CA LEU A 104 13.10 -4.09 0.79
C LEU A 104 13.49 -5.47 0.27
N ARG A 105 12.58 -6.46 0.31
CA ARG A 105 12.82 -7.80 -0.24
C ARG A 105 13.18 -7.74 -1.73
N VAL A 106 12.58 -6.82 -2.49
CA VAL A 106 12.92 -6.62 -3.91
C VAL A 106 14.37 -6.12 -4.13
N LEU A 107 15.03 -5.57 -3.10
CA LEU A 107 16.40 -5.05 -3.16
C LEU A 107 17.46 -6.09 -2.76
N MET A 108 17.04 -7.31 -2.44
CA MET A 108 17.85 -8.34 -1.79
C MET A 108 17.59 -9.70 -2.44
N ASP A 109 18.55 -10.63 -2.33
CA ASP A 109 18.33 -12.03 -2.67
C ASP A 109 17.64 -12.79 -1.53
N GLU A 110 17.19 -14.01 -1.82
CA GLU A 110 16.41 -14.82 -0.87
C GLU A 110 17.23 -15.26 0.35
N ASP A 111 18.55 -15.46 0.19
CA ASP A 111 19.43 -15.84 1.29
C ASP A 111 19.65 -14.67 2.25
N ALA A 112 19.82 -13.46 1.72
CA ALA A 112 19.90 -12.24 2.51
C ALA A 112 18.58 -11.98 3.28
N PHE A 113 17.43 -12.32 2.69
CA PHE A 113 16.14 -12.23 3.38
C PHE A 113 16.04 -13.22 4.56
N LYS A 114 16.51 -14.46 4.41
CA LYS A 114 16.57 -15.44 5.51
C LYS A 114 17.54 -14.99 6.62
N GLN A 115 18.69 -14.43 6.24
CA GLN A 115 19.66 -13.90 7.21
C GLN A 115 19.11 -12.67 7.97
N ALA A 116 18.25 -11.86 7.34
CA ALA A 116 17.60 -10.73 7.99
C ALA A 116 16.77 -11.13 9.22
N GLN A 117 16.14 -12.32 9.21
CA GLN A 117 15.41 -12.82 10.37
C GLN A 117 16.34 -13.08 11.56
N LYS A 118 17.49 -13.71 11.32
CA LYS A 118 18.51 -13.94 12.35
C LYS A 118 19.09 -12.62 12.88
N MET A 119 19.26 -11.62 12.01
CA MET A 119 19.65 -10.27 12.45
C MET A 119 18.60 -9.63 13.34
N ALA A 120 17.33 -9.75 12.98
CA ALA A 120 16.23 -9.22 13.79
C ALA A 120 16.18 -9.86 15.18
N GLU A 121 16.51 -11.14 15.31
CA GLU A 121 16.68 -11.83 16.60
C GLU A 121 17.87 -11.33 17.41
N LYS A 122 19.01 -11.15 16.77
CA LYS A 122 20.23 -10.74 17.46
C LYS A 122 20.20 -9.28 17.95
N TYR A 123 19.64 -8.36 17.15
CA TYR A 123 19.81 -6.92 17.37
C TYR A 123 18.56 -6.19 17.87
N VAL A 124 17.39 -6.83 17.86
CA VAL A 124 16.13 -6.22 18.29
C VAL A 124 15.58 -6.97 19.50
N PRO A 125 15.77 -6.45 20.73
CA PRO A 125 15.21 -7.07 21.92
C PRO A 125 13.68 -7.04 21.88
N ILE A 126 13.06 -8.08 22.45
CA ILE A 126 11.60 -8.13 22.64
C ILE A 126 11.28 -7.36 23.93
N PRO A 127 10.40 -6.35 23.89
CA PRO A 127 10.00 -5.64 25.10
C PRO A 127 9.16 -6.54 26.00
N ALA A 128 9.12 -6.26 27.30
CA ALA A 128 8.31 -7.02 28.26
C ALA A 128 6.80 -6.93 27.97
N TYR A 129 6.35 -5.87 27.29
CA TYR A 129 4.99 -5.68 26.82
C TYR A 129 4.98 -4.95 25.46
N PHE A 130 3.94 -5.16 24.67
CA PHE A 130 3.81 -4.54 23.34
C PHE A 130 2.90 -3.32 23.41
N SER A 131 3.38 -2.20 22.89
CA SER A 131 2.62 -0.95 22.80
C SER A 131 2.88 -0.30 21.45
N ARG A 132 1.99 0.63 21.07
CA ARG A 132 2.17 1.42 19.86
C ARG A 132 3.42 2.31 19.93
N THR A 133 3.78 2.75 21.14
CA THR A 133 5.01 3.48 21.39
C THR A 133 6.25 2.62 21.07
N HIS A 134 6.25 1.32 21.40
CA HIS A 134 7.34 0.41 21.07
C HIS A 134 7.48 0.19 19.54
N ASN A 135 6.36 0.10 18.81
CA ASN A 135 6.38 0.01 17.35
C ASN A 135 6.95 1.29 16.73
N TYR A 136 6.44 2.45 17.16
CA TYR A 136 6.92 3.76 16.71
C TYR A 136 8.41 3.95 17.00
N GLU A 137 8.86 3.59 18.21
CA GLU A 137 10.27 3.62 18.60
C GLU A 137 11.12 2.82 17.64
N LEU A 138 10.78 1.56 17.42
CA LEU A 138 11.57 0.70 16.55
C LEU A 138 11.57 1.21 15.11
N LEU A 139 10.44 1.70 14.59
CA LEU A 139 10.39 2.35 13.28
C LEU A 139 11.29 3.60 13.18
N TRP A 140 11.39 4.37 14.25
CA TRP A 140 12.29 5.51 14.29
C TRP A 140 13.77 5.08 14.34
N ARG A 141 14.11 4.03 15.07
CA ARG A 141 15.46 3.44 15.05
C ARG A 141 15.81 2.92 13.65
N ILE A 142 14.86 2.26 12.98
CA ILE A 142 14.98 1.82 11.58
C ILE A 142 15.23 3.01 10.66
N SER A 143 14.44 4.08 10.80
CA SER A 143 14.64 5.30 10.03
C SER A 143 16.06 5.87 10.22
N LYS A 144 16.57 5.97 11.45
CA LYS A 144 17.96 6.41 11.69
C LYS A 144 19.00 5.44 11.15
N ALA A 145 18.74 4.14 11.19
CA ALA A 145 19.62 3.11 10.63
C ALA A 145 19.77 3.21 9.10
N PHE A 146 18.80 3.83 8.40
CA PHE A 146 18.97 4.16 6.99
C PHE A 146 19.96 5.29 6.73
N ASP A 147 20.20 6.21 7.66
CA ASP A 147 20.99 7.42 7.37
C ASP A 147 22.38 7.10 6.78
N PRO A 148 23.17 6.15 7.32
CA PRO A 148 24.45 5.75 6.71
C PRO A 148 24.35 5.17 5.29
N LEU A 149 23.20 4.58 4.92
CA LEU A 149 22.92 4.08 3.57
C LEU A 149 22.60 5.20 2.58
N LEU A 150 22.19 6.36 3.09
CA LEU A 150 21.78 7.54 2.30
C LEU A 150 22.89 8.60 2.19
N GLY A 151 24.03 8.40 2.88
CA GLY A 151 25.16 9.32 2.94
C GLY A 151 25.28 10.03 4.30
N VAL A 152 25.95 11.19 4.34
CA VAL A 152 26.44 11.78 5.60
C VAL A 152 25.33 12.27 6.55
N ARG A 153 24.11 12.56 6.07
CA ARG A 153 23.11 13.29 6.90
C ARG A 153 21.66 12.80 6.80
N GLY A 154 21.37 11.67 6.15
CA GLY A 154 19.98 11.25 5.95
C GLY A 154 19.18 12.34 5.20
N PHE A 155 18.25 13.02 5.87
CA PHE A 155 17.53 14.16 5.32
C PHE A 155 18.34 15.47 5.35
N THR A 156 18.06 16.34 4.39
CA THR A 156 18.68 17.66 4.22
C THR A 156 17.69 18.78 4.59
N PRO A 157 18.14 20.03 4.81
CA PRO A 157 17.23 21.14 5.00
C PRO A 157 16.26 21.37 3.83
N SER A 158 16.64 21.00 2.61
CA SER A 158 15.74 20.99 1.45
C SER A 158 14.58 20.01 1.60
N ASP A 159 14.85 18.80 2.11
CA ASP A 159 13.80 17.80 2.33
C ASP A 159 12.81 18.29 3.39
N VAL A 160 13.32 18.89 4.47
CA VAL A 160 12.51 19.51 5.53
C VAL A 160 11.70 20.70 4.97
N TYR A 161 12.32 21.53 4.14
CA TYR A 161 11.62 22.64 3.48
C TYR A 161 10.44 22.16 2.64
N GLY A 162 10.60 21.07 1.87
CA GLY A 162 9.50 20.42 1.15
C GLY A 162 8.34 20.05 2.08
N GLN A 163 8.63 19.43 3.24
CA GLN A 163 7.58 19.11 4.23
C GLN A 163 6.87 20.36 4.77
N THR A 164 7.58 21.48 4.96
CA THR A 164 6.93 22.73 5.39
C THR A 164 5.97 23.30 4.35
N LEU A 165 6.19 23.06 3.05
CA LEU A 165 5.25 23.45 2.00
C LEU A 165 3.98 22.60 2.02
N ILE A 166 4.11 21.29 2.28
CA ILE A 166 2.95 20.39 2.48
C ILE A 166 2.12 20.87 3.67
N VAL A 167 2.76 21.24 4.78
CA VAL A 167 2.09 21.81 5.96
C VAL A 167 1.38 23.12 5.64
N LEU A 168 2.01 24.03 4.89
CA LEU A 168 1.39 25.28 4.48
C LEU A 168 0.17 25.07 3.55
N ASP A 169 0.23 24.12 2.60
CA ASP A 169 -0.93 23.80 1.74
C ASP A 169 -2.07 23.17 2.54
N ALA A 170 -1.75 22.29 3.51
CA ALA A 170 -2.74 21.71 4.42
C ALA A 170 -3.43 22.80 5.27
N ILE A 171 -2.66 23.74 5.84
CA ILE A 171 -3.21 24.87 6.61
C ILE A 171 -4.05 25.77 5.72
N ARG A 172 -3.58 26.11 4.51
CA ARG A 172 -4.36 26.90 3.55
C ARG A 172 -5.68 26.22 3.23
N PHE A 173 -5.66 24.92 2.96
CA PHE A 173 -6.87 24.14 2.71
C PHE A 173 -7.85 24.20 3.90
N LEU A 174 -7.37 23.97 5.13
CA LEU A 174 -8.19 24.09 6.34
C LEU A 174 -8.79 25.50 6.52
N ARG A 175 -8.06 26.55 6.15
CA ARG A 175 -8.59 27.92 6.17
C ARG A 175 -9.70 28.09 5.13
N THR A 176 -9.47 27.65 3.89
CA THR A 176 -10.45 27.74 2.80
C THR A 176 -11.73 26.99 3.13
N THR A 177 -11.66 25.81 3.74
CA THR A 177 -12.86 25.05 4.14
C THR A 177 -13.67 25.72 5.25
N GLN A 178 -13.06 26.67 5.99
CA GLN A 178 -13.72 27.50 6.99
C GLN A 178 -14.05 28.91 6.47
N ASN A 179 -14.04 29.13 5.15
CA ASN A 179 -14.24 30.44 4.52
C ASN A 179 -13.27 31.53 4.99
N ILE A 180 -12.04 31.15 5.37
CA ILE A 180 -10.96 32.07 5.72
C ILE A 180 -9.99 32.16 4.53
N THR A 181 -10.23 33.07 3.60
CA THR A 181 -9.46 33.15 2.35
C THR A 181 -8.11 33.83 2.49
N ASP A 182 -8.00 34.80 3.38
CA ASP A 182 -6.79 35.61 3.50
C ASP A 182 -5.67 34.81 4.15
N MET A 183 -4.48 34.83 3.56
CA MET A 183 -3.26 34.33 4.22
C MET A 183 -2.54 35.50 4.87
N PRO A 184 -2.01 35.36 6.10
CA PRO A 184 -1.15 36.38 6.66
C PRO A 184 0.08 36.59 5.77
N PRO A 185 0.68 37.79 5.75
CA PRO A 185 1.86 38.06 4.95
C PRO A 185 3.00 37.13 5.36
N LYS A 186 3.77 36.67 4.37
CA LYS A 186 4.92 35.81 4.62
C LYS A 186 5.98 36.60 5.43
N PRO A 187 6.42 36.10 6.60
CA PRO A 187 7.37 36.82 7.45
C PRO A 187 8.74 36.96 6.75
N PRO A 188 9.55 37.96 7.12
CA PRO A 188 10.91 38.08 6.58
C PRO A 188 11.75 36.85 6.91
N ARG A 189 12.63 36.48 5.99
CA ARG A 189 13.54 35.33 6.18
C ARG A 189 14.56 35.69 7.25
N PRO A 190 14.68 34.90 8.33
CA PRO A 190 15.67 35.20 9.36
C PRO A 190 17.05 34.66 8.96
N ASP A 191 18.11 35.38 9.26
CA ASP A 191 19.47 34.94 8.93
C ASP A 191 20.05 33.94 9.94
N ASN A 192 21.04 33.17 9.47
CA ASN A 192 21.92 32.31 10.28
C ASN A 192 21.17 31.36 11.24
N LYS A 193 20.11 30.70 10.75
CA LYS A 193 19.40 29.69 11.54
C LYS A 193 20.00 28.30 11.41
N HIS A 194 19.77 27.53 12.45
CA HIS A 194 20.22 26.14 12.62
C HIS A 194 19.02 25.20 12.82
N PRO A 195 19.18 23.87 12.66
CA PRO A 195 18.09 22.92 12.87
C PRO A 195 17.39 23.04 14.24
N ASN A 196 18.11 23.38 15.31
CA ASN A 196 17.52 23.64 16.63
C ASN A 196 16.44 24.72 16.59
N HIS A 197 16.65 25.79 15.81
CA HIS A 197 15.68 26.86 15.65
C HIS A 197 14.44 26.38 14.86
N ALA A 198 14.66 25.56 13.84
CA ALA A 198 13.54 24.98 13.08
C ALA A 198 12.71 24.04 13.95
N LEU A 199 13.34 23.20 14.77
CA LEU A 199 12.64 22.34 15.73
C LEU A 199 11.84 23.15 16.76
N GLN A 200 12.38 24.27 17.24
CA GLN A 200 11.66 25.21 18.11
C GLN A 200 10.40 25.78 17.46
N GLU A 201 10.50 26.27 16.22
CA GLU A 201 9.33 26.79 15.51
C GLU A 201 8.33 25.67 15.15
N ALA A 202 8.79 24.44 14.94
CA ALA A 202 7.90 23.30 14.72
C ALA A 202 7.13 22.94 16.01
N ALA A 203 7.78 22.94 17.18
CA ALA A 203 7.11 22.73 18.47
C ALA A 203 6.06 23.82 18.76
N ARG A 204 6.35 25.09 18.43
CA ARG A 204 5.37 26.19 18.54
C ARG A 204 4.17 26.01 17.59
N LEU A 205 4.40 25.55 16.37
CA LEU A 205 3.31 25.20 15.46
C LEU A 205 2.46 24.06 16.03
N LEU A 206 3.10 23.02 16.58
CA LEU A 206 2.38 21.92 17.21
C LEU A 206 1.57 22.38 18.43
N GLN A 207 2.05 23.37 19.19
CA GLN A 207 1.27 23.99 20.27
C GLN A 207 0.00 24.69 19.75
N LYS A 208 0.06 25.33 18.58
CA LYS A 208 -1.16 25.89 17.95
C LYS A 208 -2.11 24.79 17.47
N ILE A 209 -1.59 23.69 16.94
CA ILE A 209 -2.38 22.53 16.56
C ILE A 209 -3.05 21.92 17.79
N HIS A 210 -2.31 21.71 18.89
CA HIS A 210 -2.85 21.27 20.17
C HIS A 210 -4.04 22.14 20.63
N GLN A 211 -3.90 23.47 20.55
CA GLN A 211 -5.00 24.39 20.90
C GLN A 211 -6.20 24.24 19.94
N ALA A 212 -5.95 24.14 18.64
CA ALA A 212 -6.98 23.93 17.63
C ALA A 212 -7.76 22.62 17.88
N GLU A 213 -7.06 21.54 18.23
CA GLU A 213 -7.65 20.24 18.55
C GLU A 213 -8.51 20.28 19.81
N ARG A 214 -8.07 20.99 20.86
CA ARG A 214 -8.91 21.23 22.05
C ARG A 214 -10.20 21.95 21.69
N ASN A 215 -10.12 22.98 20.85
CA ASN A 215 -11.29 23.74 20.43
C ASN A 215 -12.24 22.92 19.52
N LEU A 216 -11.73 21.87 18.88
CA LEU A 216 -12.51 20.90 18.10
C LEU A 216 -13.02 19.71 18.93
N TRP A 217 -12.82 19.74 20.25
CA TRP A 217 -13.12 18.67 21.21
C TRP A 217 -12.44 17.34 20.86
N MET A 218 -11.19 17.42 20.43
CA MET A 218 -10.33 16.28 20.15
C MET A 218 -9.34 16.06 21.31
N ASP A 219 -8.86 14.83 21.44
CA ASP A 219 -7.77 14.51 22.36
C ASP A 219 -6.46 15.08 21.82
N ALA A 220 -6.03 16.22 22.36
CA ALA A 220 -5.00 17.06 21.76
C ALA A 220 -3.59 16.45 21.84
N VAL A 221 -2.82 16.58 20.76
CA VAL A 221 -1.46 16.04 20.65
C VAL A 221 -0.53 16.57 21.73
N GLU A 222 0.33 15.71 22.28
CA GLU A 222 1.40 16.16 23.19
C GLU A 222 2.45 17.01 22.46
N VAL A 223 2.89 18.11 23.10
CA VAL A 223 3.93 18.97 22.54
C VAL A 223 5.29 18.52 23.09
N PRO A 224 6.22 18.08 22.22
CA PRO A 224 7.47 17.51 22.66
C PRO A 224 8.36 18.51 23.37
N ARG A 225 9.13 18.02 24.36
CA ARG A 225 10.17 18.85 24.98
C ARG A 225 11.40 18.87 24.07
N ILE A 226 11.83 20.07 23.71
CA ILE A 226 12.97 20.25 22.82
C ILE A 226 14.26 19.84 23.55
N PRO A 227 15.01 18.85 23.03
CA PRO A 227 16.20 18.39 23.73
C PRO A 227 17.33 19.41 23.63
N LYS A 228 18.11 19.54 24.71
CA LYS A 228 19.29 20.42 24.79
C LYS A 228 20.53 19.75 24.17
N ARG A 229 20.48 19.44 22.87
CA ARG A 229 21.60 18.88 22.11
C ARG A 229 21.66 19.40 20.67
N VAL A 230 22.63 18.94 19.91
CA VAL A 230 22.71 19.21 18.46
C VAL A 230 21.54 18.51 17.77
N ILE A 231 20.68 19.29 17.13
CA ILE A 231 19.56 18.79 16.33
C ILE A 231 19.99 18.61 14.89
N THR A 232 19.53 17.52 14.29
CA THR A 232 19.75 17.18 12.88
C THR A 232 18.53 17.54 12.03
N PRO A 233 18.67 17.75 10.71
CA PRO A 233 17.52 17.92 9.84
C PRO A 233 16.55 16.74 9.88
N THR A 234 17.03 15.51 10.09
CA THR A 234 16.19 14.32 10.28
C THR A 234 15.22 14.47 11.46
N GLU A 235 15.64 15.08 12.57
CA GLU A 235 14.76 15.32 13.73
C GLU A 235 13.74 16.42 13.47
N VAL A 236 14.09 17.44 12.68
CA VAL A 236 13.10 18.44 12.24
C VAL A 236 12.10 17.82 11.26
N TYR A 237 12.57 16.98 10.34
CA TYR A 237 11.72 16.24 9.40
C TYR A 237 10.68 15.39 10.15
N ASP A 238 11.11 14.66 11.17
CA ASP A 238 10.24 13.87 12.03
C ASP A 238 9.16 14.71 12.73
N GLN A 239 9.54 15.87 13.28
CA GLN A 239 8.55 16.78 13.85
C GLN A 239 7.53 17.25 12.80
N MET A 240 7.97 17.46 11.56
CA MET A 240 7.04 17.79 10.47
C MET A 240 6.08 16.65 10.14
N GLN A 241 6.56 15.41 10.20
CA GLN A 241 5.71 14.23 10.01
C GLN A 241 4.58 14.20 11.05
N THR A 242 4.90 14.44 12.33
CA THR A 242 3.89 14.53 13.39
C THR A 242 2.88 15.65 13.11
N ILE A 243 3.35 16.84 12.72
CA ILE A 243 2.48 17.97 12.36
C ILE A 243 1.54 17.61 11.20
N ILE A 244 2.03 16.92 10.16
CA ILE A 244 1.20 16.47 9.04
C ILE A 244 0.12 15.50 9.51
N ALA A 245 0.47 14.51 10.34
CA ALA A 245 -0.50 13.55 10.88
C ALA A 245 -1.62 14.23 11.68
N GLU A 246 -1.30 15.21 12.52
CA GLU A 246 -2.31 15.94 13.29
C GLU A 246 -3.16 16.88 12.44
N LEU A 247 -2.58 17.53 11.42
CA LEU A 247 -3.37 18.32 10.46
C LEU A 247 -4.35 17.45 9.66
N GLN A 248 -3.96 16.22 9.31
CA GLN A 248 -4.85 15.25 8.66
C GLN A 248 -5.95 14.79 9.61
N ARG A 249 -5.65 14.64 10.91
CA ARG A 249 -6.65 14.36 11.94
C ARG A 249 -7.68 15.48 12.06
N ILE A 250 -7.25 16.74 12.00
CA ILE A 250 -8.15 17.90 11.96
C ILE A 250 -9.00 17.88 10.68
N LYS A 251 -8.41 17.61 9.50
CA LYS A 251 -9.18 17.47 8.25
C LYS A 251 -10.28 16.42 8.36
N TYR A 252 -9.95 15.24 8.90
CA TYR A 252 -10.93 14.17 9.14
C TYR A 252 -12.03 14.61 10.10
N ARG A 253 -11.69 15.28 11.21
CA ARG A 253 -12.67 15.82 12.17
C ARG A 253 -13.67 16.76 11.48
N LEU A 254 -13.19 17.58 10.55
CA LEU A 254 -14.01 18.53 9.79
C LEU A 254 -14.77 17.88 8.62
N GLY A 255 -14.58 16.58 8.35
CA GLY A 255 -15.20 15.89 7.21
C GLY A 255 -14.67 16.33 5.85
N VAL A 256 -13.45 16.89 5.77
CA VAL A 256 -12.88 17.40 4.53
C VAL A 256 -11.69 16.58 4.05
N GLU A 257 -11.60 16.38 2.74
CA GLU A 257 -10.52 15.64 2.11
C GLU A 257 -9.93 16.40 0.94
N ARG A 258 -8.60 16.30 0.83
CA ARG A 258 -7.81 16.76 -0.30
C ARG A 258 -6.47 16.04 -0.27
N ASP A 259 -6.09 15.46 -1.39
CA ASP A 259 -4.75 14.93 -1.58
C ASP A 259 -3.74 16.09 -1.58
N LEU A 260 -2.75 16.01 -0.70
CA LEU A 260 -1.67 17.00 -0.66
C LEU A 260 -0.63 16.58 -1.68
N ILE A 261 -0.39 17.44 -2.66
CA ILE A 261 0.59 17.20 -3.72
C ILE A 261 1.99 17.40 -3.13
N GLU A 262 2.88 16.43 -3.35
CA GLU A 262 4.27 16.56 -2.93
C GLU A 262 4.92 17.70 -3.74
N PRO A 263 5.51 18.72 -3.09
CA PRO A 263 6.14 19.81 -3.79
C PRO A 263 7.36 19.32 -4.59
N PRO A 264 7.73 20.00 -5.68
CA PRO A 264 8.94 19.65 -6.42
C PRO A 264 10.16 19.69 -5.51
N THR A 265 11.15 18.83 -5.79
CA THR A 265 12.39 18.80 -5.02
C THR A 265 13.10 20.15 -5.12
N HIS A 266 13.38 20.76 -3.98
CA HIS A 266 14.11 22.02 -3.91
C HIS A 266 15.59 21.78 -3.60
N THR A 267 16.48 22.49 -4.25
CA THR A 267 17.92 22.48 -3.92
C THR A 267 18.30 23.72 -3.12
N HIS A 268 19.41 23.65 -2.40
CA HIS A 268 20.05 24.78 -1.70
C HIS A 268 19.20 25.51 -0.65
N LYS A 269 18.21 24.83 -0.05
CA LYS A 269 17.48 25.41 1.09
C LYS A 269 18.29 25.30 2.37
N THR A 270 18.07 26.23 3.29
CA THR A 270 18.75 26.29 4.59
C THR A 270 17.74 26.20 5.74
N PRO A 271 18.19 25.97 6.98
CA PRO A 271 17.29 26.01 8.13
C PRO A 271 16.54 27.35 8.30
N SER A 272 17.09 28.46 7.78
CA SER A 272 16.40 29.76 7.76
C SER A 272 15.13 29.74 6.92
N ASP A 273 15.15 29.05 5.78
CA ASP A 273 13.96 28.90 4.92
C ASP A 273 12.87 28.07 5.62
N VAL A 274 13.28 27.03 6.35
CA VAL A 274 12.39 26.19 7.15
C VAL A 274 11.75 27.00 8.28
N VAL A 275 12.55 27.77 9.04
CA VAL A 275 12.07 28.65 10.11
C VAL A 275 11.07 29.69 9.58
N GLN A 276 11.35 30.30 8.41
CA GLN A 276 10.45 31.26 7.79
C GLN A 276 9.08 30.62 7.48
N ASN A 277 9.07 29.44 6.84
CA ASN A 277 7.83 28.74 6.50
C ASN A 277 7.06 28.30 7.74
N LEU A 278 7.74 27.86 8.80
CA LEU A 278 7.10 27.48 10.06
C LEU A 278 6.45 28.67 10.77
N ARG A 279 7.11 29.84 10.79
CA ARG A 279 6.51 31.07 11.32
C ARG A 279 5.29 31.50 10.51
N TRP A 280 5.35 31.33 9.19
CA TRP A 280 4.20 31.60 8.33
C TRP A 280 3.03 30.65 8.62
N ALA A 281 3.32 29.36 8.75
CA ALA A 281 2.35 28.34 9.11
C ALA A 281 1.74 28.62 10.50
N GLN A 282 2.54 29.01 11.48
CA GLN A 282 2.04 29.43 12.80
C GLN A 282 1.07 30.61 12.68
N ALA A 283 1.40 31.65 11.91
CA ALA A 283 0.51 32.79 11.73
C ALA A 283 -0.80 32.40 11.01
N ALA A 284 -0.73 31.46 10.06
CA ALA A 284 -1.86 31.05 9.24
C ALA A 284 -2.75 29.98 9.90
N MET A 285 -2.27 29.23 10.90
CA MET A 285 -3.00 28.12 11.51
C MET A 285 -4.36 28.59 12.08
N PRO A 286 -5.51 28.06 11.58
CA PRO A 286 -6.81 28.34 12.18
C PRO A 286 -6.91 27.67 13.57
N LEU A 287 -7.41 28.41 14.56
CA LEU A 287 -7.58 27.92 15.93
C LEU A 287 -9.01 27.43 16.22
N PHE A 288 -9.95 27.57 15.28
CA PHE A 288 -11.36 27.16 15.41
C PHE A 288 -12.00 27.66 16.73
N PRO A 289 -12.02 28.98 16.98
CA PRO A 289 -12.49 29.49 18.26
C PRO A 289 -13.98 29.18 18.48
N LEU A 290 -14.38 28.92 19.73
CA LEU A 290 -15.71 28.43 20.09
C LEU A 290 -16.84 29.43 19.82
N ASP A 291 -16.50 30.70 19.59
CA ASP A 291 -17.41 31.79 19.28
C ASP A 291 -17.75 31.90 17.78
N LYS A 292 -17.14 31.07 16.92
CA LYS A 292 -17.40 31.05 15.48
C LYS A 292 -18.07 29.75 15.04
N PRO A 293 -19.04 29.81 14.10
CA PRO A 293 -19.64 28.61 13.54
C PRO A 293 -18.58 27.80 12.79
N LEU A 294 -18.56 26.49 13.06
CA LEU A 294 -17.66 25.54 12.42
C LEU A 294 -18.31 24.97 11.15
N ILE A 295 -17.61 25.02 10.02
CA ILE A 295 -18.04 24.32 8.80
C ILE A 295 -17.53 22.89 8.89
N GLN A 296 -18.44 21.96 9.15
CA GLN A 296 -18.15 20.54 9.31
C GLN A 296 -19.05 19.72 8.38
N TYR A 297 -18.45 18.79 7.65
CA TYR A 297 -19.13 17.84 6.78
C TYR A 297 -19.24 16.48 7.48
N ASP A 298 -20.13 15.62 6.99
CA ASP A 298 -20.28 14.26 7.50
C ASP A 298 -19.01 13.44 7.22
N PRO A 299 -18.30 12.92 8.24
CA PRO A 299 -17.12 12.08 8.02
C PRO A 299 -17.39 10.82 7.18
N GLN A 300 -18.65 10.35 7.10
CA GLN A 300 -19.00 9.23 6.22
C GLN A 300 -18.82 9.56 4.74
N SER A 301 -18.88 10.84 4.34
CA SER A 301 -18.62 11.26 2.96
C SER A 301 -17.15 11.07 2.55
N LEU A 302 -16.26 10.78 3.51
CA LEU A 302 -14.85 10.47 3.26
C LEU A 302 -14.63 8.99 2.94
N LEU A 303 -15.63 8.13 3.20
CA LEU A 303 -15.57 6.74 2.80
C LEU A 303 -15.70 6.65 1.28
N LYS A 304 -14.75 5.96 0.65
CA LYS A 304 -14.78 5.77 -0.80
C LYS A 304 -15.90 4.82 -1.19
N THR A 305 -16.51 5.11 -2.32
CA THR A 305 -17.56 4.34 -2.98
C THR A 305 -17.00 3.69 -4.26
N PRO A 306 -17.71 2.72 -4.87
CA PRO A 306 -17.31 2.21 -6.18
C PRO A 306 -17.27 3.30 -7.26
N SER A 307 -18.06 4.36 -7.14
CA SER A 307 -18.05 5.51 -8.05
C SER A 307 -16.72 6.28 -8.01
N ASP A 308 -16.14 6.47 -6.82
CA ASP A 308 -14.83 7.10 -6.67
C ASP A 308 -13.74 6.23 -7.29
N VAL A 309 -13.82 4.90 -7.10
CA VAL A 309 -12.88 3.95 -7.71
C VAL A 309 -13.02 3.91 -9.22
N TYR A 310 -14.24 3.99 -9.74
CA TYR A 310 -14.49 4.06 -11.19
C TYR A 310 -13.87 5.31 -11.80
N ALA A 311 -14.01 6.47 -11.15
CA ALA A 311 -13.45 7.74 -11.63
C ALA A 311 -11.92 7.67 -11.83
N ILE A 312 -11.20 7.12 -10.86
CA ILE A 312 -9.75 6.96 -10.97
C ILE A 312 -9.37 5.89 -12.01
N ALA A 313 -10.14 4.81 -12.14
CA ALA A 313 -9.90 3.79 -13.16
C ALA A 313 -10.09 4.36 -14.59
N GLU A 314 -11.14 5.16 -14.83
CA GLU A 314 -11.34 5.85 -16.11
C GLU A 314 -10.18 6.82 -16.40
N ASN A 315 -9.70 7.57 -15.38
CA ASN A 315 -8.55 8.45 -15.53
C ASN A 315 -7.29 7.68 -15.96
N ILE A 316 -6.99 6.55 -15.31
CA ILE A 316 -5.88 5.68 -15.68
C ILE A 316 -6.01 5.20 -17.13
N LEU A 317 -7.21 4.79 -17.55
CA LEU A 317 -7.46 4.33 -18.92
C LEU A 317 -7.16 5.44 -19.94
N HIS A 318 -7.60 6.68 -19.68
CA HIS A 318 -7.28 7.83 -20.52
C HIS A 318 -5.78 8.11 -20.59
N LYS A 319 -5.07 8.08 -19.45
CA LYS A 319 -3.61 8.24 -19.39
C LYS A 319 -2.88 7.14 -20.18
N LEU A 320 -3.34 5.89 -20.11
CA LEU A 320 -2.77 4.78 -20.89
C LEU A 320 -2.98 4.94 -22.39
N HIS A 321 -4.15 5.39 -22.84
CA HIS A 321 -4.37 5.70 -24.25
C HIS A 321 -3.46 6.83 -24.74
N ALA A 322 -3.25 7.87 -23.93
CA ALA A 322 -2.30 8.93 -24.23
C ALA A 322 -0.86 8.39 -24.31
N TYR A 323 -0.46 7.52 -23.37
CA TYR A 323 0.85 6.86 -23.38
C TYR A 323 1.06 5.99 -24.61
N LYS A 324 0.06 5.19 -25.02
CA LYS A 324 0.12 4.40 -26.26
C LYS A 324 0.35 5.27 -27.49
N ARG A 325 -0.38 6.39 -27.61
CA ARG A 325 -0.18 7.35 -28.71
C ARG A 325 1.24 7.94 -28.68
N PHE A 326 1.71 8.35 -27.50
CA PHE A 326 3.07 8.87 -27.30
C PHE A 326 4.15 7.86 -27.71
N ARG A 327 3.94 6.58 -27.42
CA ARG A 327 4.85 5.48 -27.79
C ARG A 327 4.66 4.94 -29.21
N GLY A 328 3.70 5.46 -29.97
CA GLY A 328 3.38 4.99 -31.32
C GLY A 328 2.75 3.59 -31.38
N ILE A 329 2.18 3.09 -30.27
CA ILE A 329 1.58 1.76 -30.18
C ILE A 329 0.19 1.78 -30.82
N ARG A 330 0.04 1.10 -31.96
CA ARG A 330 -1.22 1.04 -32.73
C ARG A 330 -2.09 -0.20 -32.47
N LEU A 331 -1.59 -1.18 -31.71
CA LEU A 331 -2.36 -2.38 -31.38
C LEU A 331 -3.62 -2.01 -30.60
N ARG A 332 -4.75 -2.61 -30.98
CA ARG A 332 -6.02 -2.48 -30.26
C ARG A 332 -6.09 -3.54 -29.17
N ALA A 333 -6.49 -3.11 -27.97
CA ALA A 333 -6.75 -4.02 -26.88
C ALA A 333 -8.00 -4.87 -27.18
N GLN A 334 -8.06 -6.06 -26.59
CA GLN A 334 -9.27 -6.88 -26.62
C GLN A 334 -10.40 -6.18 -25.85
N LYS A 335 -11.65 -6.52 -26.16
CA LYS A 335 -12.81 -6.00 -25.42
C LYS A 335 -12.99 -6.81 -24.14
N ALA A 336 -12.94 -6.13 -22.98
CA ALA A 336 -13.22 -6.78 -21.71
C ALA A 336 -14.69 -7.24 -21.64
N PRO A 337 -14.98 -8.44 -21.11
CA PRO A 337 -16.35 -8.82 -20.81
C PRO A 337 -16.88 -8.06 -19.59
N TYR A 338 -18.21 -7.96 -19.47
CA TYR A 338 -18.86 -7.48 -18.24
C TYR A 338 -19.31 -8.68 -17.40
N ILE A 339 -19.06 -8.63 -16.09
CA ILE A 339 -19.38 -9.70 -15.14
C ILE A 339 -20.16 -9.10 -13.97
N GLY A 340 -21.44 -9.47 -13.85
CA GLY A 340 -22.31 -9.01 -12.77
C GLY A 340 -21.99 -9.67 -11.42
N GLY A 341 -22.44 -9.04 -10.32
CA GLY A 341 -22.38 -9.62 -8.97
C GLY A 341 -20.99 -9.59 -8.32
N LEU A 342 -20.03 -8.86 -8.89
CA LEU A 342 -18.69 -8.77 -8.32
C LEU A 342 -18.68 -7.89 -7.05
N GLN A 343 -17.79 -8.26 -6.14
CA GLN A 343 -17.50 -7.58 -4.88
C GLN A 343 -16.15 -6.81 -4.94
N PRO A 344 -15.89 -5.84 -4.04
CA PRO A 344 -14.64 -5.06 -4.01
C PRO A 344 -13.36 -5.92 -3.98
N ARG A 345 -13.39 -7.09 -3.32
CA ARG A 345 -12.28 -8.05 -3.33
C ARG A 345 -11.79 -8.46 -4.71
N HIS A 346 -12.70 -8.65 -5.66
CA HIS A 346 -12.34 -9.03 -7.03
C HIS A 346 -11.67 -7.88 -7.76
N VAL A 347 -12.17 -6.65 -7.54
CA VAL A 347 -11.58 -5.44 -8.10
C VAL A 347 -10.19 -5.22 -7.54
N TYR A 348 -10.00 -5.40 -6.22
CA TYR A 348 -8.68 -5.33 -5.58
C TYR A 348 -7.70 -6.30 -6.23
N GLN A 349 -8.06 -7.58 -6.32
CA GLN A 349 -7.19 -8.60 -6.92
C GLN A 349 -6.87 -8.30 -8.38
N LYS A 350 -7.85 -7.86 -9.17
CA LYS A 350 -7.63 -7.46 -10.57
C LYS A 350 -6.74 -6.22 -10.69
N THR A 351 -6.82 -5.30 -9.74
CA THR A 351 -5.92 -4.13 -9.69
C THR A 351 -4.49 -4.57 -9.35
N THR A 352 -4.31 -5.52 -8.43
CA THR A 352 -2.99 -6.12 -8.12
C THR A 352 -2.39 -6.86 -9.32
N GLU A 353 -3.23 -7.54 -10.11
CA GLU A 353 -2.83 -8.12 -11.40
C GLU A 353 -2.28 -7.06 -12.35
N VAL A 354 -2.99 -5.95 -12.53
CA VAL A 354 -2.54 -4.83 -13.37
C VAL A 354 -1.25 -4.20 -12.82
N LEU A 355 -1.13 -4.06 -11.50
CA LEU A 355 0.13 -3.62 -10.87
C LEU A 355 1.30 -4.54 -11.23
N SER A 356 1.09 -5.86 -11.34
CA SER A 356 2.15 -6.79 -11.79
C SER A 356 2.61 -6.51 -13.21
N LYS A 357 1.69 -6.17 -14.11
CA LYS A 357 2.03 -5.72 -15.47
C LYS A 357 2.78 -4.39 -15.46
N VAL A 358 2.39 -3.48 -14.58
CA VAL A 358 3.12 -2.21 -14.37
C VAL A 358 4.53 -2.48 -13.84
N VAL A 359 4.74 -3.45 -12.96
CA VAL A 359 6.10 -3.84 -12.53
C VAL A 359 6.96 -4.31 -13.71
N SER A 360 6.41 -5.12 -14.62
CA SER A 360 7.12 -5.52 -15.84
C SER A 360 7.47 -4.31 -16.72
N LEU A 361 6.52 -3.39 -16.93
CA LEU A 361 6.77 -2.16 -17.69
C LEU A 361 7.83 -1.28 -17.02
N ARG A 362 7.81 -1.16 -15.68
CA ARG A 362 8.83 -0.44 -14.91
C ARG A 362 10.23 -1.00 -15.18
N GLN A 363 10.38 -2.32 -15.20
CA GLN A 363 11.65 -2.95 -15.53
C GLN A 363 12.10 -2.62 -16.96
N GLN A 364 11.18 -2.65 -17.95
CA GLN A 364 11.48 -2.29 -19.34
C GLN A 364 11.96 -0.83 -19.50
N VAL A 365 11.44 0.10 -18.68
CA VAL A 365 11.85 1.52 -18.71
C VAL A 365 12.99 1.88 -17.73
N GLY A 366 13.61 0.88 -17.10
CA GLY A 366 14.74 1.06 -16.19
C GLY A 366 14.38 1.70 -14.85
N LEU A 367 13.16 1.52 -14.35
CA LEU A 367 12.70 1.92 -13.02
C LEU A 367 12.78 0.79 -11.99
N GLY A 368 13.37 -0.35 -12.34
CA GLY A 368 13.48 -1.51 -11.45
C GLY A 368 12.13 -2.12 -11.03
N ALA A 369 12.18 -3.23 -10.31
CA ALA A 369 10.99 -3.87 -9.76
C ALA A 369 10.44 -3.08 -8.56
N SER A 370 9.13 -3.19 -8.31
CA SER A 370 8.45 -2.70 -7.12
C SER A 370 7.66 -3.84 -6.48
N ALA A 371 7.36 -3.75 -5.19
CA ALA A 371 6.61 -4.81 -4.52
C ALA A 371 5.12 -4.79 -4.88
N LEU A 372 4.50 -5.96 -5.04
CA LEU A 372 3.04 -6.03 -5.18
C LEU A 372 2.35 -5.84 -3.82
N PRO A 373 1.19 -5.15 -3.76
CA PRO A 373 0.40 -5.13 -2.54
C PRO A 373 -0.07 -6.55 -2.21
N LEU A 374 0.08 -6.94 -0.94
CA LEU A 374 -0.47 -8.20 -0.46
C LEU A 374 -1.99 -8.07 -0.32
N TYR A 375 -2.69 -9.19 -0.42
CA TYR A 375 -4.12 -9.21 -0.19
C TYR A 375 -4.44 -8.99 1.31
N PRO A 376 -5.41 -8.11 1.67
CA PRO A 376 -5.78 -7.89 3.07
C PRO A 376 -6.48 -9.13 3.65
N MET A 377 -6.05 -9.60 4.83
CA MET A 377 -6.69 -10.72 5.54
C MET A 377 -7.92 -10.24 6.33
N ARG A 378 -8.81 -9.52 5.65
CA ARG A 378 -10.06 -8.93 6.16
C ARG A 378 -11.00 -8.65 4.98
N PRO A 379 -12.29 -8.33 5.22
CA PRO A 379 -13.17 -7.85 4.16
C PRO A 379 -12.56 -6.62 3.46
N VAL A 380 -12.46 -6.71 2.13
CA VAL A 380 -11.98 -5.62 1.27
C VAL A 380 -13.11 -4.63 1.04
N THR A 381 -12.84 -3.35 1.31
CA THR A 381 -13.76 -2.23 1.14
C THR A 381 -13.45 -1.46 -0.14
N PRO A 382 -14.37 -0.62 -0.67
CA PRO A 382 -14.04 0.24 -1.80
C PRO A 382 -12.91 1.24 -1.49
N SER A 383 -12.70 1.60 -0.21
CA SER A 383 -11.55 2.41 0.21
C SER A 383 -10.21 1.69 0.00
N ASP A 384 -10.16 0.38 0.24
CA ASP A 384 -8.95 -0.42 -0.04
C ASP A 384 -8.68 -0.50 -1.55
N VAL A 385 -9.74 -0.67 -2.35
CA VAL A 385 -9.63 -0.68 -3.81
C VAL A 385 -9.18 0.69 -4.33
N TYR A 386 -9.74 1.78 -3.81
CA TYR A 386 -9.34 3.15 -4.16
C TYR A 386 -7.86 3.38 -3.88
N GLN A 387 -7.37 2.99 -2.70
CA GLN A 387 -5.96 3.14 -2.34
C GLN A 387 -5.03 2.35 -3.28
N THR A 388 -5.38 1.11 -3.62
CA THR A 388 -4.61 0.29 -4.57
C THR A 388 -4.67 0.86 -5.99
N MET A 389 -5.80 1.43 -6.42
CA MET A 389 -5.93 2.11 -7.71
C MET A 389 -5.11 3.40 -7.76
N ALA A 390 -5.11 4.18 -6.69
CA ALA A 390 -4.29 5.39 -6.56
C ALA A 390 -2.79 5.06 -6.52
N ARG A 391 -2.43 3.87 -6.01
CA ARG A 391 -1.06 3.36 -6.17
C ARG A 391 -0.77 3.04 -7.64
N LEU A 392 -1.66 2.32 -8.33
CA LEU A 392 -1.50 1.98 -9.75
C LEU A 392 -1.29 3.24 -10.61
N GLU A 393 -2.12 4.28 -10.41
CA GLU A 393 -1.97 5.55 -11.11
C GLU A 393 -0.58 6.19 -10.88
N ARG A 394 -0.14 6.29 -9.62
CA ARG A 394 1.17 6.90 -9.30
C ARG A 394 2.35 6.10 -9.85
N GLU A 395 2.26 4.76 -9.86
CA GLU A 395 3.29 3.93 -10.48
C GLU A 395 3.39 4.17 -11.99
N LEU A 396 2.25 4.37 -12.66
CA LEU A 396 2.20 4.79 -14.06
C LEU A 396 2.76 6.20 -14.26
N ASP A 397 2.42 7.16 -13.39
CA ASP A 397 2.96 8.52 -13.47
C ASP A 397 4.50 8.55 -13.37
N LEU A 398 5.10 7.66 -12.57
CA LEU A 398 6.55 7.48 -12.54
C LEU A 398 7.12 6.98 -13.89
N ILE A 399 6.44 6.05 -14.55
CA ILE A 399 6.81 5.57 -15.89
C ILE A 399 6.69 6.68 -16.93
N TYR A 400 5.61 7.46 -16.89
CA TYR A 400 5.36 8.56 -17.81
C TYR A 400 6.45 9.63 -17.69
N LYS A 401 6.74 10.06 -16.46
CA LYS A 401 7.83 11.00 -16.16
C LYS A 401 9.19 10.46 -16.63
N ARG A 402 9.50 9.19 -16.38
CA ARG A 402 10.75 8.54 -16.85
C ARG A 402 10.83 8.49 -18.37
N SER A 403 9.69 8.35 -19.05
CA SER A 403 9.60 8.31 -20.51
C SER A 403 9.62 9.71 -21.16
N GLY A 404 9.69 10.78 -20.37
CA GLY A 404 9.63 12.16 -20.87
C GLY A 404 8.23 12.60 -21.32
N MET A 405 7.19 11.87 -20.92
CA MET A 405 5.81 12.22 -21.24
C MET A 405 5.28 13.21 -20.19
N ASP A 406 4.92 14.40 -20.63
CA ASP A 406 4.17 15.36 -19.81
C ASP A 406 2.67 15.05 -19.93
N ILE A 407 2.10 14.48 -18.87
CA ILE A 407 0.66 14.20 -18.81
C ILE A 407 0.00 15.32 -18.02
N LYS A 408 -0.86 16.07 -18.71
CA LYS A 408 -1.80 16.98 -18.05
C LYS A 408 -2.80 16.16 -17.25
N ASP A 409 -3.04 16.56 -16.02
CA ASP A 409 -4.11 15.98 -15.22
C ASP A 409 -5.45 16.17 -15.92
N PHE A 410 -6.18 15.07 -16.10
CA PHE A 410 -7.56 15.14 -16.54
C PHE A 410 -8.42 15.43 -15.33
N THR A 411 -9.38 16.35 -15.46
CA THR A 411 -10.40 16.56 -14.42
C THR A 411 -11.22 15.28 -14.32
N PRO A 412 -11.20 14.57 -13.18
CA PRO A 412 -11.97 13.34 -13.03
C PRO A 412 -13.46 13.64 -13.15
N LYS A 413 -14.19 12.80 -13.88
CA LYS A 413 -15.65 12.85 -13.88
C LYS A 413 -16.18 12.33 -12.55
N THR A 414 -17.30 12.90 -12.10
CA THR A 414 -18.03 12.39 -10.93
C THR A 414 -19.07 11.36 -11.36
N TYR A 415 -19.30 10.36 -10.52
CA TYR A 415 -20.24 9.27 -10.74
C TYR A 415 -21.05 9.02 -9.47
N SER A 416 -22.26 8.46 -9.59
CA SER A 416 -23.15 8.21 -8.43
C SER A 416 -23.75 6.81 -8.37
N ASP A 417 -23.61 6.02 -9.44
CA ASP A 417 -24.39 4.80 -9.68
C ASP A 417 -23.52 3.56 -9.93
N LYS A 418 -22.21 3.64 -9.70
CA LYS A 418 -21.30 2.54 -10.02
C LYS A 418 -21.35 1.43 -8.99
N VAL A 419 -21.19 0.21 -9.48
CA VAL A 419 -21.03 -0.99 -8.66
C VAL A 419 -19.64 -1.61 -8.88
N PRO A 420 -19.17 -2.53 -8.02
CA PRO A 420 -17.84 -3.13 -8.21
C PRO A 420 -17.69 -3.87 -9.55
N SER A 421 -18.77 -4.38 -10.15
CA SER A 421 -18.76 -4.95 -11.50
C SER A 421 -18.36 -3.95 -12.59
N ASP A 422 -18.83 -2.72 -12.52
CA ASP A 422 -18.44 -1.65 -13.47
C ASP A 422 -16.95 -1.33 -13.34
N VAL A 423 -16.49 -1.20 -12.09
CA VAL A 423 -15.08 -0.92 -11.80
C VAL A 423 -14.22 -2.08 -12.32
N PHE A 424 -14.58 -3.33 -12.03
CA PHE A 424 -13.85 -4.50 -12.52
C PHE A 424 -13.74 -4.52 -14.04
N HIS A 425 -14.81 -4.19 -14.76
CA HIS A 425 -14.82 -4.11 -16.22
C HIS A 425 -13.82 -3.07 -16.76
N VAL A 426 -13.75 -1.88 -16.15
CA VAL A 426 -12.75 -0.86 -16.52
C VAL A 426 -11.34 -1.32 -16.19
N VAL A 427 -11.11 -1.91 -15.01
CA VAL A 427 -9.78 -2.41 -14.62
C VAL A 427 -9.33 -3.58 -15.50
N TRP A 428 -10.26 -4.41 -15.97
CA TRP A 428 -9.96 -5.41 -16.98
C TRP A 428 -9.56 -4.74 -18.30
N THR A 429 -10.28 -3.72 -18.73
CA THR A 429 -9.92 -2.95 -19.94
C THR A 429 -8.51 -2.36 -19.83
N ILE A 430 -8.16 -1.78 -18.68
CA ILE A 430 -6.79 -1.33 -18.34
C ILE A 430 -5.79 -2.49 -18.48
N SER A 431 -6.12 -3.67 -17.95
CA SER A 431 -5.28 -4.88 -18.04
C SER A 431 -4.98 -5.27 -19.50
N TYR A 432 -5.98 -5.21 -20.39
CA TYR A 432 -5.78 -5.48 -21.82
C TYR A 432 -5.03 -4.36 -22.55
N GLU A 433 -5.22 -3.10 -22.17
CA GLU A 433 -4.38 -2.00 -22.68
C GLU A 433 -2.92 -2.19 -22.29
N MET A 434 -2.66 -2.61 -21.05
CA MET A 434 -1.31 -2.94 -20.58
C MET A 434 -0.69 -4.11 -21.37
N ASP A 435 -1.47 -5.12 -21.74
CA ASP A 435 -0.98 -6.20 -22.62
C ASP A 435 -0.51 -5.65 -23.97
N THR A 436 -1.25 -4.72 -24.57
CA THR A 436 -0.81 -4.09 -25.83
C THR A 436 0.45 -3.24 -25.67
N ILE A 437 0.67 -2.66 -24.48
CA ILE A 437 1.87 -1.87 -24.17
C ILE A 437 3.09 -2.76 -23.96
N LEU A 438 2.92 -3.88 -23.27
CA LEU A 438 3.96 -4.87 -23.03
C LEU A 438 4.29 -5.70 -24.29
N GLY A 439 3.39 -5.74 -25.27
CA GLY A 439 3.58 -6.43 -26.54
C GLY A 439 3.54 -7.95 -26.38
N THR A 440 4.57 -8.65 -26.87
CA THR A 440 4.66 -10.12 -26.76
C THR A 440 4.92 -10.59 -25.31
N GLN A 441 5.17 -9.67 -24.38
CA GLN A 441 5.37 -9.95 -22.95
C GLN A 441 4.07 -9.88 -22.15
N GLY A 442 2.94 -10.26 -22.74
CA GLY A 442 1.70 -10.49 -21.99
C GLY A 442 1.84 -11.62 -20.96
N GLN A 443 0.72 -12.05 -20.37
CA GLN A 443 0.75 -13.16 -19.40
C GLN A 443 1.26 -14.44 -20.05
N THR A 444 2.29 -15.05 -19.45
CA THR A 444 2.87 -16.32 -19.90
C THR A 444 2.32 -17.48 -19.06
N PRO A 445 2.44 -18.75 -19.51
CA PRO A 445 2.11 -19.89 -18.65
C PRO A 445 2.89 -19.91 -17.33
N SER A 446 4.08 -19.30 -17.27
CA SER A 446 4.85 -19.14 -16.03
C SER A 446 4.19 -18.20 -15.04
N ASP A 447 3.54 -17.14 -15.51
CA ASP A 447 2.78 -16.22 -14.65
C ASP A 447 1.53 -16.91 -14.10
N VAL A 448 0.83 -17.69 -14.93
CA VAL A 448 -0.31 -18.50 -14.48
C VAL A 448 0.13 -19.55 -13.47
N TYR A 449 1.25 -20.23 -13.71
CA TYR A 449 1.81 -21.20 -12.77
C TYR A 449 2.17 -20.55 -11.43
N ARG A 450 2.75 -19.33 -11.45
CA ARG A 450 3.05 -18.56 -10.24
C ARG A 450 1.78 -18.32 -9.41
N MET A 451 0.67 -17.96 -10.06
CA MET A 451 -0.62 -17.77 -9.37
C MET A 451 -1.20 -19.10 -8.86
N ALA A 452 -1.02 -20.20 -9.58
CA ALA A 452 -1.44 -21.52 -9.11
C ALA A 452 -0.66 -21.99 -7.85
N VAL A 453 0.65 -21.70 -7.78
CA VAL A 453 1.45 -21.93 -6.54
C VAL A 453 0.99 -21.02 -5.41
N TYR A 454 0.63 -19.77 -5.71
CA TYR A 454 0.05 -18.86 -4.71
C TYR A 454 -1.26 -19.43 -4.13
N LEU A 455 -2.15 -19.98 -4.97
CA LEU A 455 -3.37 -20.67 -4.51
C LEU A 455 -3.07 -21.93 -3.68
N GLU A 456 -2.03 -22.69 -4.04
CA GLU A 456 -1.61 -23.87 -3.28
C GLU A 456 -1.20 -23.51 -1.85
N HIS A 457 -0.40 -22.46 -1.67
CA HIS A 457 -0.01 -22.00 -0.33
C HIS A 457 -1.22 -21.57 0.52
N HIS A 458 -2.19 -20.88 -0.08
CA HIS A 458 -3.44 -20.53 0.60
C HIS A 458 -4.24 -21.78 1.00
N ALA A 459 -4.41 -22.74 0.07
CA ALA A 459 -5.09 -23.98 0.37
C ALA A 459 -4.39 -24.81 1.46
N GLN A 460 -3.05 -24.79 1.51
CA GLN A 460 -2.26 -25.41 2.58
C GLN A 460 -2.47 -24.73 3.92
N GLN A 461 -2.45 -23.40 3.97
CA GLN A 461 -2.75 -22.65 5.20
C GLN A 461 -4.17 -22.94 5.71
N LEU A 462 -5.15 -22.98 4.82
CA LEU A 462 -6.53 -23.34 5.16
C LEU A 462 -6.63 -24.78 5.69
N ALA A 463 -6.02 -25.74 5.02
CA ALA A 463 -5.99 -27.14 5.45
C ALA A 463 -5.38 -27.28 6.85
N HIS A 464 -4.19 -26.69 7.05
CA HIS A 464 -3.50 -26.73 8.34
C HIS A 464 -4.33 -26.08 9.45
N LYS A 465 -4.95 -24.92 9.20
CA LYS A 465 -5.82 -24.24 10.17
C LYS A 465 -7.01 -25.10 10.60
N LEU A 466 -7.53 -25.90 9.68
CA LEU A 466 -8.65 -26.82 9.91
C LEU A 466 -8.22 -28.17 10.49
N GLY A 467 -6.93 -28.32 10.86
CA GLY A 467 -6.39 -29.53 11.49
C GLY A 467 -6.06 -30.65 10.52
N TYR A 468 -5.97 -30.35 9.23
CA TYR A 468 -5.58 -31.31 8.20
C TYR A 468 -4.09 -31.16 7.90
N ASP A 469 -3.27 -32.11 8.36
CA ASP A 469 -1.87 -32.24 7.96
C ASP A 469 -1.79 -33.16 6.74
N ILE A 470 -1.99 -32.58 5.56
CA ILE A 470 -2.13 -33.34 4.32
C ILE A 470 -0.84 -33.25 3.53
N GLU A 471 -0.14 -34.36 3.43
CA GLU A 471 0.90 -34.56 2.42
C GLU A 471 0.23 -34.86 1.08
N VAL A 472 -0.02 -33.82 0.26
CA VAL A 472 -0.59 -34.02 -1.08
C VAL A 472 0.52 -34.36 -2.05
N THR A 473 0.63 -35.65 -2.40
CA THR A 473 1.45 -36.08 -3.53
C THR A 473 0.93 -35.41 -4.81
N PRO A 474 1.77 -34.63 -5.53
CA PRO A 474 1.36 -34.01 -6.78
C PRO A 474 0.84 -35.05 -7.78
N PRO A 475 -0.24 -34.76 -8.52
CA PRO A 475 -0.75 -35.68 -9.54
C PRO A 475 0.32 -35.91 -10.63
N PRO A 476 0.31 -37.06 -11.34
CA PRO A 476 1.23 -37.30 -12.44
C PRO A 476 1.21 -36.18 -13.48
N PHE A 477 2.39 -35.79 -13.97
CA PHE A 477 2.52 -34.75 -14.99
C PHE A 477 1.93 -35.22 -16.32
N LYS A 478 1.01 -34.44 -16.90
CA LYS A 478 0.37 -34.73 -18.19
C LYS A 478 0.90 -33.78 -19.27
N PRO A 479 1.83 -34.20 -20.14
CA PRO A 479 2.38 -33.33 -21.19
C PRO A 479 1.33 -32.99 -22.26
N GLY A 480 1.57 -31.93 -23.04
CA GLY A 480 0.75 -31.58 -24.21
C GLY A 480 -0.60 -30.92 -23.92
N LEU A 481 -0.86 -30.53 -22.67
CA LEU A 481 -2.09 -29.81 -22.32
C LEU A 481 -2.08 -28.39 -22.89
N ARG A 482 -3.27 -27.89 -23.22
CA ARG A 482 -3.54 -26.56 -23.77
C ARG A 482 -4.19 -25.66 -22.71
N PRO A 483 -4.19 -24.33 -22.89
CA PRO A 483 -4.88 -23.41 -21.97
C PRO A 483 -6.36 -23.76 -21.72
N ALA A 484 -7.08 -24.28 -22.72
CA ALA A 484 -8.46 -24.73 -22.58
C ALA A 484 -8.63 -25.83 -21.51
N ASP A 485 -7.70 -26.79 -21.44
CA ASP A 485 -7.73 -27.86 -20.44
C ASP A 485 -7.53 -27.30 -19.02
N VAL A 486 -6.74 -26.23 -18.91
CA VAL A 486 -6.51 -25.51 -17.64
C VAL A 486 -7.75 -24.72 -17.22
N ILE A 487 -8.51 -24.12 -18.15
CA ILE A 487 -9.80 -23.45 -17.84
C ILE A 487 -10.79 -24.44 -17.24
N VAL A 488 -10.90 -25.65 -17.79
CA VAL A 488 -11.78 -26.70 -17.25
C VAL A 488 -11.38 -27.01 -15.80
N LYS A 489 -10.08 -27.22 -15.55
CA LYS A 489 -9.59 -27.51 -14.19
C LYS A 489 -9.79 -26.36 -13.21
N ALA A 490 -9.55 -25.12 -13.64
CA ALA A 490 -9.77 -23.94 -12.81
C ALA A 490 -11.26 -23.75 -12.49
N THR A 491 -12.15 -24.07 -13.43
CA THR A 491 -13.60 -24.05 -13.26
C THR A 491 -14.06 -25.06 -12.21
N GLU A 492 -13.55 -26.29 -12.25
CA GLU A 492 -13.83 -27.29 -11.22
C GLU A 492 -13.39 -26.82 -9.83
N LEU A 493 -12.19 -26.25 -9.72
CA LEU A 493 -11.67 -25.69 -8.48
C LEU A 493 -12.55 -24.55 -7.94
N PHE A 494 -13.02 -23.68 -8.82
CA PHE A 494 -13.91 -22.57 -8.47
C PHE A 494 -15.23 -23.06 -7.87
N TYR A 495 -15.86 -24.08 -8.46
CA TYR A 495 -17.08 -24.68 -7.91
C TYR A 495 -16.84 -25.40 -6.58
N LEU A 496 -15.70 -26.10 -6.43
CA LEU A 496 -15.32 -26.73 -5.17
C LEU A 496 -15.22 -25.70 -4.04
N ILE A 497 -14.58 -24.55 -4.28
CA ILE A 497 -14.50 -23.44 -3.31
C ILE A 497 -15.90 -22.90 -3.00
N GLY A 498 -16.75 -22.69 -4.02
CA GLY A 498 -18.13 -22.24 -3.83
C GLY A 498 -18.94 -23.17 -2.92
N ASP A 499 -18.77 -24.48 -3.06
CA ASP A 499 -19.42 -25.45 -2.17
C ASP A 499 -18.84 -25.44 -0.74
N MET A 500 -17.53 -25.30 -0.59
CA MET A 500 -16.90 -25.13 0.72
C MET A 500 -17.42 -23.88 1.44
N LYS A 501 -17.59 -22.77 0.70
CA LYS A 501 -18.19 -21.53 1.22
C LYS A 501 -19.61 -21.76 1.73
N LYS A 502 -20.47 -22.43 0.95
CA LYS A 502 -21.83 -22.78 1.39
C LYS A 502 -21.81 -23.61 2.68
N ARG A 503 -20.91 -24.59 2.79
CA ARG A 503 -20.75 -25.42 4.00
C ARG A 503 -20.24 -24.63 5.21
N ALA A 504 -19.40 -23.63 4.99
CA ALA A 504 -18.96 -22.70 6.03
C ALA A 504 -20.02 -21.64 6.39
N GLY A 505 -21.22 -21.68 5.78
CA GLY A 505 -22.27 -20.68 6.02
C GLY A 505 -22.03 -19.33 5.32
N ILE A 506 -21.16 -19.29 4.31
CA ILE A 506 -20.92 -18.12 3.47
C ILE A 506 -21.81 -18.21 2.24
N PHE A 507 -22.95 -17.53 2.27
CA PHE A 507 -23.99 -17.58 1.22
C PHE A 507 -23.82 -16.51 0.13
N THR A 508 -22.61 -15.99 -0.07
CA THR A 508 -22.33 -15.08 -1.19
C THR A 508 -22.35 -15.87 -2.49
N ALA A 509 -23.15 -15.43 -3.47
CA ALA A 509 -23.18 -16.06 -4.79
C ALA A 509 -21.77 -15.98 -5.41
N PRO A 510 -21.21 -17.10 -5.90
CA PRO A 510 -19.93 -17.04 -6.59
C PRO A 510 -20.08 -16.16 -7.83
N PRO A 511 -19.07 -15.35 -8.19
CA PRO A 511 -19.14 -14.58 -9.42
C PRO A 511 -19.28 -15.49 -10.65
N PRO A 512 -19.85 -15.00 -11.75
CA PRO A 512 -19.83 -15.73 -13.02
C PRO A 512 -18.39 -16.05 -13.44
N ILE A 513 -18.20 -17.24 -14.01
CA ILE A 513 -16.93 -17.60 -14.64
C ILE A 513 -16.70 -16.63 -15.80
N PRO A 514 -15.53 -15.98 -15.87
CA PRO A 514 -15.25 -15.11 -16.99
C PRO A 514 -15.24 -15.88 -18.32
N PRO A 515 -15.82 -15.33 -19.40
CA PRO A 515 -15.80 -15.99 -20.69
C PRO A 515 -14.36 -16.12 -21.19
N ALA A 516 -14.03 -17.27 -21.76
CA ALA A 516 -12.76 -17.50 -22.43
C ALA A 516 -12.88 -17.16 -23.92
N ASN A 517 -11.81 -16.61 -24.50
CA ASN A 517 -11.70 -16.41 -25.94
C ASN A 517 -11.48 -17.75 -26.66
N ASP A 518 -11.76 -17.78 -27.97
CA ASP A 518 -11.39 -18.88 -28.86
C ASP A 518 -10.40 -18.37 -29.93
N PRO A 519 -9.12 -18.80 -29.94
CA PRO A 519 -8.53 -19.80 -29.05
C PRO A 519 -8.24 -19.26 -27.64
N VAL A 520 -8.33 -20.16 -26.65
CA VAL A 520 -8.02 -19.84 -25.24
C VAL A 520 -6.53 -19.55 -25.08
N THR A 521 -6.22 -18.43 -24.43
CA THR A 521 -4.85 -17.95 -24.17
C THR A 521 -4.45 -18.11 -22.70
N PRO A 522 -3.14 -18.03 -22.37
CA PRO A 522 -2.70 -17.97 -20.97
C PRO A 522 -3.31 -16.79 -20.19
N THR A 523 -3.60 -15.66 -20.85
CA THR A 523 -4.28 -14.51 -20.24
C THR A 523 -5.70 -14.88 -19.78
N ASP A 524 -6.44 -15.66 -20.57
CA ASP A 524 -7.79 -16.10 -20.19
C ASP A 524 -7.74 -17.00 -18.94
N VAL A 525 -6.76 -17.92 -18.90
CA VAL A 525 -6.52 -18.77 -17.73
C VAL A 525 -6.14 -17.94 -16.51
N TYR A 526 -5.21 -16.98 -16.67
CA TYR A 526 -4.79 -16.10 -15.60
C TYR A 526 -5.98 -15.34 -15.00
N ASN A 527 -6.86 -14.80 -15.83
CA ASN A 527 -8.03 -14.04 -15.40
C ASN A 527 -8.99 -14.89 -14.55
N LEU A 528 -9.24 -16.15 -14.92
CA LEU A 528 -10.06 -17.06 -14.11
C LEU A 528 -9.37 -17.38 -12.77
N VAL A 529 -8.07 -17.73 -12.79
CA VAL A 529 -7.32 -18.04 -11.55
C VAL A 529 -7.26 -16.83 -10.60
N VAL A 530 -7.19 -15.61 -11.14
CA VAL A 530 -7.28 -14.36 -10.38
C VAL A 530 -8.63 -14.19 -9.68
N VAL A 531 -9.73 -14.63 -10.28
CA VAL A 531 -11.05 -14.58 -9.62
C VAL A 531 -11.17 -15.65 -8.53
N ILE A 532 -10.49 -16.79 -8.68
CA ILE A 532 -10.48 -17.88 -7.67
C ILE A 532 -9.78 -17.46 -6.37
N ALA A 533 -8.66 -16.73 -6.46
CA ALA A 533 -7.87 -16.33 -5.29
C ALA A 533 -8.66 -15.60 -4.18
N PRO A 534 -9.40 -14.51 -4.45
CA PRO A 534 -10.15 -13.80 -3.42
C PRO A 534 -11.28 -14.62 -2.81
N GLU A 535 -11.81 -15.64 -3.51
CA GLU A 535 -12.84 -16.55 -2.99
C GLU A 535 -12.25 -17.56 -1.99
N LEU A 536 -11.03 -18.05 -2.24
CA LEU A 536 -10.30 -18.88 -1.28
C LEU A 536 -9.87 -18.06 -0.05
N ILE A 537 -9.39 -16.83 -0.25
CA ILE A 537 -8.99 -15.96 0.87
C ILE A 537 -10.19 -15.56 1.73
N GLU A 538 -11.40 -15.41 1.16
CA GLU A 538 -12.61 -15.18 1.95
C GLU A 538 -12.89 -16.35 2.92
N LEU A 539 -12.66 -17.60 2.51
CA LEU A 539 -12.72 -18.76 3.41
C LEU A 539 -11.68 -18.67 4.52
N GLU A 540 -10.45 -18.31 4.20
CA GLU A 540 -9.38 -18.16 5.20
C GLU A 540 -9.72 -17.11 6.25
N VAL A 541 -10.19 -15.93 5.80
CA VAL A 541 -10.63 -14.85 6.69
C VAL A 541 -11.81 -15.31 7.55
N HIS A 542 -12.76 -16.04 6.98
CA HIS A 542 -13.89 -16.62 7.73
C HIS A 542 -13.42 -17.60 8.83
N HIS A 543 -12.37 -18.38 8.57
CA HIS A 543 -11.76 -19.28 9.55
C HIS A 543 -10.72 -18.62 10.47
N GLY A 544 -10.60 -17.29 10.44
CA GLY A 544 -9.72 -16.52 11.33
C GLY A 544 -8.23 -16.70 11.03
N ILE A 545 -7.87 -17.03 9.78
CA ILE A 545 -6.48 -17.04 9.33
C ILE A 545 -6.04 -15.60 9.07
N ARG A 546 -4.91 -15.21 9.67
CA ARG A 546 -4.36 -13.85 9.61
C ARG A 546 -3.03 -13.74 8.89
N GLU A 547 -2.42 -14.88 8.61
CA GLU A 547 -1.13 -14.94 7.96
C GLU A 547 -1.29 -14.59 6.48
N GLN A 548 -0.44 -13.70 5.99
CA GLN A 548 -0.43 -13.34 4.58
C GLN A 548 0.51 -14.28 3.82
N VAL A 549 0.00 -14.90 2.76
CA VAL A 549 0.83 -15.60 1.78
C VAL A 549 1.54 -14.56 0.90
N LEU A 550 2.85 -14.71 0.75
CA LEU A 550 3.63 -13.89 -0.18
C LEU A 550 3.53 -14.46 -1.60
N TYR A 551 3.54 -13.57 -2.60
CA TYR A 551 3.66 -14.01 -3.98
C TYR A 551 4.97 -14.80 -4.19
N PRO A 552 4.92 -15.98 -4.83
CA PRO A 552 6.12 -16.73 -5.17
C PRO A 552 7.03 -15.93 -6.11
N ALA A 553 8.32 -16.25 -6.11
CA ALA A 553 9.27 -15.69 -7.08
C ALA A 553 8.84 -16.04 -8.52
N PRO A 554 9.24 -15.24 -9.53
CA PRO A 554 8.96 -15.56 -10.93
C PRO A 554 9.51 -16.92 -11.35
N PHE A 555 8.72 -17.71 -12.08
CA PHE A 555 9.13 -18.98 -12.68
C PHE A 555 9.50 -18.79 -14.14
N LYS A 556 10.35 -19.67 -14.68
CA LYS A 556 10.66 -19.75 -16.12
C LYS A 556 10.19 -21.09 -16.69
N ASP A 557 9.99 -21.09 -18.00
CA ASP A 557 9.80 -22.29 -18.82
C ASP A 557 8.64 -23.20 -18.39
N LYS A 558 7.57 -22.60 -17.86
CA LYS A 558 6.34 -23.34 -17.54
C LYS A 558 5.44 -23.43 -18.76
N THR A 559 4.58 -24.44 -18.73
CA THR A 559 3.63 -24.79 -19.79
C THR A 559 2.24 -24.97 -19.18
N PRO A 560 1.16 -25.00 -19.98
CA PRO A 560 -0.18 -25.27 -19.46
C PRO A 560 -0.28 -26.58 -18.67
N SER A 561 0.50 -27.60 -19.04
CA SER A 561 0.61 -28.86 -18.28
C SER A 561 1.06 -28.67 -16.83
N HIS A 562 2.03 -27.79 -16.58
CA HIS A 562 2.49 -27.48 -15.23
C HIS A 562 1.40 -26.76 -14.42
N VAL A 563 0.69 -25.82 -15.07
CA VAL A 563 -0.42 -25.09 -14.43
C VAL A 563 -1.54 -26.05 -14.06
N TYR A 564 -1.95 -26.91 -14.99
CA TYR A 564 -2.97 -27.93 -14.76
C TYR A 564 -2.61 -28.82 -13.57
N GLN A 565 -1.38 -29.35 -13.53
CA GLN A 565 -0.90 -30.20 -12.43
C GLN A 565 -1.02 -29.49 -11.09
N LYS A 566 -0.61 -28.21 -11.04
CA LYS A 566 -0.65 -27.41 -9.82
C LYS A 566 -2.09 -27.14 -9.36
N LEU A 567 -3.00 -26.76 -10.26
CA LEU A 567 -4.41 -26.56 -9.91
C LEU A 567 -5.10 -27.86 -9.47
N GLU A 568 -4.73 -29.00 -10.06
CA GLU A 568 -5.21 -30.30 -9.60
C GLU A 568 -4.69 -30.65 -8.19
N THR A 569 -3.45 -30.29 -7.84
CA THR A 569 -2.96 -30.40 -6.46
C THR A 569 -3.82 -29.58 -5.50
N VAL A 570 -4.10 -28.30 -5.82
CA VAL A 570 -4.97 -27.44 -4.99
C VAL A 570 -6.36 -28.05 -4.85
N ARG A 571 -6.94 -28.55 -5.95
CA ARG A 571 -8.25 -29.19 -5.95
C ARG A 571 -8.28 -30.42 -5.04
N ARG A 572 -7.28 -31.31 -5.12
CA ARG A 572 -7.17 -32.50 -4.26
C ARG A 572 -7.05 -32.13 -2.78
N LEU A 573 -6.23 -31.13 -2.47
CA LEU A 573 -6.07 -30.61 -1.10
C LEU A 573 -7.41 -30.13 -0.53
N LEU A 574 -8.10 -29.25 -1.25
CA LEU A 574 -9.39 -28.72 -0.82
C LEU A 574 -10.49 -29.79 -0.80
N HIS A 575 -10.43 -30.78 -1.67
CA HIS A 575 -11.35 -31.92 -1.66
C HIS A 575 -11.20 -32.73 -0.36
N GLN A 576 -9.97 -33.02 0.06
CA GLN A 576 -9.72 -33.74 1.31
C GLN A 576 -10.13 -32.93 2.55
N VAL A 577 -9.87 -31.62 2.56
CA VAL A 577 -10.39 -30.71 3.60
C VAL A 577 -11.92 -30.74 3.65
N ARG A 578 -12.59 -30.78 2.49
CA ARG A 578 -14.05 -30.84 2.42
C ARG A 578 -14.60 -32.18 2.93
N TYR A 579 -14.04 -33.31 2.49
CA TYR A 579 -14.64 -34.64 2.70
C TYR A 579 -13.98 -35.47 3.81
N GLY A 580 -13.00 -34.92 4.53
CA GLY A 580 -12.40 -35.55 5.70
C GLY A 580 -11.45 -36.71 5.37
N GLY A 581 -10.74 -36.62 4.24
CA GLY A 581 -9.69 -37.59 3.87
C GLY A 581 -10.17 -39.01 3.50
N LYS A 582 -11.48 -39.22 3.33
CA LYS A 582 -11.98 -40.43 2.66
C LYS A 582 -11.71 -40.25 1.16
N ASP A 583 -10.68 -40.91 0.66
CA ASP A 583 -10.46 -41.03 -0.79
C ASP A 583 -11.59 -41.93 -1.36
N ASP A 584 -12.35 -41.39 -2.31
CA ASP A 584 -13.29 -42.16 -3.15
C ASP A 584 -12.54 -43.00 -4.19
#